data_AF-A0A1H9C1T8-F1
#
_entry.id   AF-A0A1H9C1T8-F1
#
_cell.length_a   1.000
_cell.length_b   1.000
_cell.length_c   1.000
_cell.angle_alpha   90.00
_cell.angle_beta   90.00
_cell.angle_gamma   90.00
#
_symmetry.space_group_name_H-M   'P 1'
#
loop_
_entity.id
_entity.type
_entity.pdbx_description
1 polymer ?
#
loop_
_entity_poly.entity_id
_entity_poly.type
_entity_poly.pdbx_seq_one_letter_code
_entity_poly.pdbx_strand_id
1 'polypeptide(L)'
;MTATATIFDVFCIHAATGTDAAANEAVGALAGKIPLGSLGTSLQGFVQSVPQAVAAIDAARGDPDDLYVTTSTQGDLSQAIWPGNGSTGSVASGQTQPLGVTVPVDFVQNLSLWDHDDVSADDLLGSIRIEESERGEGPIAKLASSPVEGSVYYVTYQVN
;
A
#
# COMPACT_ATOMS: atom_id res chain seq x y z
N MET A 1 -2.08 27.67 -3.90
CA MET A 1 -2.34 26.80 -2.74
C MET A 1 -1.71 25.47 -3.09
N THR A 2 -0.91 24.89 -2.19
CA THR A 2 -0.32 23.56 -2.39
C THR A 2 -1.41 22.52 -2.23
N ALA A 3 -1.45 21.50 -3.09
CA ALA A 3 -2.39 20.40 -2.96
C ALA A 3 -2.13 19.61 -1.68
N THR A 4 -3.15 18.93 -1.20
CA THR A 4 -3.00 17.97 -0.09
C THR A 4 -3.70 16.69 -0.44
N ALA A 5 -3.06 15.56 -0.16
CA ALA A 5 -3.68 14.25 -0.25
C ALA A 5 -4.06 13.75 1.14
N THR A 6 -5.32 13.39 1.33
CA THR A 6 -5.78 12.66 2.52
C THR A 6 -5.76 11.18 2.19
N ILE A 7 -4.94 10.42 2.90
CA ILE A 7 -4.84 8.96 2.80
C ILE A 7 -5.81 8.35 3.79
N PHE A 8 -6.80 7.61 3.30
CA PHE A 8 -7.85 7.06 4.15
C PHE A 8 -7.40 5.76 4.79
N ASP A 9 -7.02 4.77 3.98
CA ASP A 9 -6.68 3.44 4.44
C ASP A 9 -5.75 2.70 3.45
N VAL A 10 -5.23 1.58 3.93
CA VAL A 10 -4.63 0.55 3.09
C VAL A 10 -5.35 -0.78 3.25
N PHE A 11 -5.52 -1.50 2.15
CA PHE A 11 -6.06 -2.86 2.14
C PHE A 11 -4.97 -3.83 1.71
N CYS A 12 -4.64 -4.76 2.60
CA CYS A 12 -3.68 -5.81 2.34
C CYS A 12 -4.35 -6.91 1.49
N ILE A 13 -3.90 -7.07 0.26
CA ILE A 13 -4.28 -8.25 -0.56
C ILE A 13 -3.40 -9.42 -0.17
N HIS A 14 -2.11 -9.15 -0.04
CA HIS A 14 -1.11 -10.13 0.35
C HIS A 14 -0.06 -9.45 1.20
N ALA A 15 0.10 -9.94 2.43
CA ALA A 15 1.18 -9.56 3.32
C ALA A 15 2.53 -10.01 2.73
N ALA A 16 3.63 -9.47 3.25
CA ALA A 16 4.94 -9.97 2.88
C ALA A 16 5.07 -11.45 3.23
N THR A 17 5.70 -12.19 2.34
CA THR A 17 6.00 -13.62 2.56
C THR A 17 7.50 -13.88 2.68
N GLY A 18 8.30 -12.82 2.63
CA GLY A 18 9.75 -12.89 2.55
C GLY A 18 10.21 -13.70 1.33
N THR A 19 10.80 -14.87 1.57
CA THR A 19 11.50 -15.66 0.55
C THR A 19 10.64 -16.58 -0.33
N ASP A 20 9.30 -16.49 -0.28
CA ASP A 20 8.45 -17.34 -1.13
C ASP A 20 8.48 -16.87 -2.59
N ALA A 21 9.38 -17.50 -3.36
CA ALA A 21 9.57 -17.19 -4.78
C ALA A 21 8.31 -17.38 -5.63
N ALA A 22 7.41 -18.30 -5.26
CA ALA A 22 6.18 -18.56 -6.03
C ALA A 22 5.15 -17.45 -5.80
N ALA A 23 5.01 -16.99 -4.56
CA ALA A 23 4.17 -15.83 -4.24
C ALA A 23 4.69 -14.57 -4.93
N ASN A 24 6.01 -14.34 -4.88
CA ASN A 24 6.69 -13.20 -5.49
C ASN A 24 6.48 -13.14 -7.02
N GLU A 25 6.58 -14.28 -7.71
CA GLU A 25 6.32 -14.38 -9.15
C GLU A 25 4.85 -14.09 -9.47
N ALA A 26 3.91 -14.66 -8.69
CA ALA A 26 2.48 -14.46 -8.88
C ALA A 26 2.08 -12.98 -8.69
N VAL A 27 2.67 -12.31 -7.69
CA VAL A 27 2.48 -10.89 -7.42
C VAL A 27 3.02 -10.02 -8.55
N GLY A 28 4.23 -10.31 -9.04
CA GLY A 28 4.77 -9.63 -10.22
C GLY A 28 3.85 -9.75 -11.45
N ALA A 29 3.28 -10.94 -11.68
CA ALA A 29 2.32 -11.17 -12.76
C ALA A 29 0.97 -10.46 -12.55
N LEU A 30 0.54 -10.29 -11.29
CA LEU A 30 -0.69 -9.58 -10.93
C LEU A 30 -0.56 -8.07 -11.12
N ALA A 31 0.56 -7.48 -10.70
CA ALA A 31 0.85 -6.06 -10.87
C ALA A 31 0.81 -5.63 -12.35
N GLY A 32 1.16 -6.53 -13.28
CA GLY A 32 1.04 -6.29 -14.72
C GLY A 32 -0.38 -6.40 -15.29
N LYS A 33 -1.35 -6.94 -14.53
CA LYS A 33 -2.74 -7.21 -14.98
C LYS A 33 -3.77 -6.26 -14.36
N ILE A 34 -3.49 -5.71 -13.19
CA ILE A 34 -4.35 -4.73 -12.54
C ILE A 34 -4.11 -3.36 -13.20
N PRO A 35 -5.13 -2.71 -13.78
CA PRO A 35 -4.98 -1.34 -14.24
C PRO A 35 -4.65 -0.45 -13.03
N LEU A 36 -3.46 0.16 -13.03
CA LEU A 36 -2.93 1.04 -11.98
C LEU A 36 -3.65 2.42 -11.91
N GLY A 37 -4.75 2.59 -12.64
CA GLY A 37 -5.46 3.84 -12.78
C GLY A 37 -6.74 3.87 -11.94
N SER A 38 -6.81 4.88 -11.07
CA SER A 38 -8.03 5.51 -10.53
C SER A 38 -9.30 4.68 -10.63
N LEU A 39 -9.53 3.84 -9.62
CA LEU A 39 -10.81 3.15 -9.45
C LEU A 39 -11.79 4.15 -8.83
N GLY A 40 -12.60 4.80 -9.67
CA GLY A 40 -13.64 5.76 -9.25
C GLY A 40 -14.81 5.16 -8.46
N THR A 41 -14.60 4.07 -7.72
CA THR A 41 -15.59 3.35 -6.91
C THR A 41 -15.06 3.09 -5.50
N SER A 42 -15.96 2.90 -4.53
CA SER A 42 -15.57 2.60 -3.15
C SER A 42 -14.79 1.28 -3.07
N LEU A 43 -13.75 1.24 -2.23
CA LEU A 43 -12.84 0.10 -2.04
C LEU A 43 -13.59 -1.22 -1.81
N GLN A 44 -14.72 -1.20 -1.11
CA GLN A 44 -15.57 -2.38 -0.89
C GLN A 44 -16.18 -2.95 -2.17
N GLY A 45 -16.63 -2.10 -3.10
CA GLY A 45 -17.16 -2.55 -4.40
C GLY A 45 -16.05 -3.10 -5.29
N PHE A 46 -14.83 -2.56 -5.16
CA PHE A 46 -13.67 -3.04 -5.88
C PHE A 46 -13.14 -4.38 -5.34
N VAL A 47 -12.94 -4.52 -4.03
CA VAL A 47 -12.47 -5.76 -3.38
C VAL A 47 -13.41 -6.94 -3.72
N GLN A 48 -14.73 -6.68 -3.80
CA GLN A 48 -15.70 -7.68 -4.25
C GLN A 48 -15.62 -8.01 -5.75
N SER A 49 -15.07 -7.11 -6.57
CA SER A 49 -14.95 -7.26 -8.02
C SER A 49 -13.66 -7.94 -8.49
N VAL A 50 -12.74 -8.26 -7.58
CA VAL A 50 -11.49 -8.98 -7.92
C VAL A 50 -11.46 -10.42 -7.38
N PRO A 51 -12.32 -11.34 -7.86
CA PRO A 51 -12.20 -12.77 -7.54
C PRO A 51 -10.87 -13.41 -7.99
N GLN A 52 -10.23 -12.89 -9.05
CA GLN A 52 -9.10 -13.57 -9.70
C GLN A 52 -7.72 -13.21 -9.14
N ALA A 53 -7.55 -12.02 -8.54
CA ALA A 53 -6.30 -11.65 -7.87
C ALA A 53 -6.18 -12.35 -6.51
N VAL A 54 -7.29 -12.42 -5.77
CA VAL A 54 -7.35 -13.05 -4.45
C VAL A 54 -7.18 -14.58 -4.56
N ALA A 55 -7.81 -15.23 -5.55
CA ALA A 55 -7.74 -16.69 -5.71
C ALA A 55 -6.36 -17.24 -6.11
N ALA A 56 -5.49 -16.43 -6.74
CA ALA A 56 -4.10 -16.85 -7.04
C ALA A 56 -3.16 -16.69 -5.83
N ILE A 57 -3.55 -15.87 -4.87
CA ILE A 57 -2.76 -15.45 -3.71
C ILE A 57 -3.17 -16.23 -2.44
N ASP A 58 -4.39 -16.78 -2.39
CA ASP A 58 -5.00 -17.50 -1.25
C ASP A 58 -4.21 -18.75 -0.74
N ALA A 59 -3.09 -19.11 -1.39
CA ALA A 59 -2.23 -20.22 -0.99
C ALA A 59 -1.07 -19.80 -0.06
N ALA A 60 -0.71 -18.52 -0.02
CA ALA A 60 0.37 -18.01 0.81
C ALA A 60 -0.20 -17.10 1.90
N ARG A 61 -0.16 -17.57 3.14
CA ARG A 61 -0.48 -16.77 4.31
C ARG A 61 0.85 -16.43 4.98
N GLY A 62 1.35 -15.23 4.73
CA GLY A 62 2.39 -14.62 5.54
C GLY A 62 1.87 -14.30 6.95
N ASP A 63 2.79 -14.11 7.88
CA ASP A 63 2.47 -13.45 9.14
C ASP A 63 1.97 -12.01 8.85
N PRO A 64 1.18 -11.40 9.75
CA PRO A 64 0.77 -10.00 9.57
C PRO A 64 1.99 -9.09 9.48
N ASP A 65 1.96 -8.10 8.57
CA ASP A 65 3.02 -7.11 8.46
C ASP A 65 2.90 -6.09 9.62
N ASP A 66 4.03 -5.70 10.20
CA ASP A 66 4.20 -4.59 11.13
C ASP A 66 4.32 -3.27 10.35
N LEU A 67 3.19 -2.88 9.77
CA LEU A 67 3.07 -1.77 8.83
C LEU A 67 3.39 -0.39 9.45
N TYR A 68 4.22 0.37 8.74
CA TYR A 68 4.30 1.82 8.84
C TYR A 68 4.39 2.49 7.47
N VAL A 69 4.19 3.81 7.43
CA VAL A 69 4.11 4.57 6.19
C VAL A 69 5.02 5.79 6.25
N THR A 70 5.76 6.04 5.16
CA THR A 70 6.59 7.23 5.00
C THR A 70 6.27 7.97 3.69
N THR A 71 6.68 9.23 3.60
CA THR A 71 6.65 10.03 2.36
C THR A 71 7.93 9.92 1.53
N SER A 72 8.87 9.08 1.98
CA SER A 72 10.19 8.91 1.37
C SER A 72 10.41 7.44 0.98
N THR A 73 11.44 7.17 0.19
CA THR A 73 11.82 5.79 -0.16
C THR A 73 12.86 5.21 0.81
N GLN A 74 12.99 5.77 2.01
CA GLN A 74 13.87 5.27 3.06
C GLN A 74 13.03 4.64 4.17
N GLY A 75 13.35 3.39 4.49
CA GLY A 75 12.79 2.66 5.62
C GLY A 75 13.44 3.15 6.91
N ASP A 76 12.73 4.02 7.62
CA ASP A 76 13.10 4.50 8.94
C ASP A 76 11.81 4.78 9.71
N LEU A 77 11.52 3.92 10.69
CA LEU A 77 10.34 4.03 11.54
C LEU A 77 10.23 5.38 12.27
N SER A 78 11.35 6.08 12.49
CA SER A 78 11.35 7.43 13.07
C SER A 78 10.80 8.50 12.12
N GLN A 79 10.82 8.23 10.81
CA GLN A 79 10.26 9.08 9.75
C GLN A 79 8.83 8.71 9.38
N ALA A 80 8.21 7.78 10.11
CA ALA A 80 6.84 7.35 9.86
C ALA A 80 5.87 8.53 9.99
N ILE A 81 5.08 8.77 8.94
CA ILE A 81 3.93 9.66 8.98
C ILE A 81 2.70 8.98 9.56
N TRP A 82 2.69 7.64 9.55
CA TRP A 82 1.68 6.79 10.18
C TRP A 82 2.31 5.49 10.64
N PRO A 83 1.93 4.94 11.81
CA PRO A 83 1.19 5.60 12.89
C PRO A 83 1.92 6.83 13.47
N GLY A 84 3.23 6.92 13.19
CA GLY A 84 4.13 7.93 13.74
C GLY A 84 4.72 7.50 15.09
N ASN A 85 5.62 8.32 15.63
CA ASN A 85 6.25 8.12 16.95
C ASN A 85 6.99 6.78 17.12
N GLY A 86 7.58 6.25 16.05
CA GLY A 86 8.36 5.01 16.15
C GLY A 86 7.48 3.77 16.41
N SER A 87 6.24 3.76 15.93
CA SER A 87 5.28 2.66 16.13
C SER A 87 4.82 2.08 14.80
N THR A 88 4.28 0.88 14.83
CA THR A 88 3.68 0.18 13.69
C THR A 88 2.22 -0.17 13.96
N GLY A 89 1.49 -0.55 12.92
CA GLY A 89 0.20 -1.21 13.05
C GLY A 89 0.25 -2.56 12.35
N SER A 90 -0.43 -3.56 12.89
CA SER A 90 -0.43 -4.91 12.31
C SER A 90 -1.52 -5.05 11.25
N VAL A 91 -1.17 -5.55 10.06
CA VAL A 91 -2.13 -5.80 8.98
C VAL A 91 -1.91 -7.17 8.34
N ALA A 92 -2.93 -8.00 8.33
CA ALA A 92 -2.90 -9.31 7.66
C ALA A 92 -3.60 -9.26 6.28
N SER A 93 -3.30 -10.23 5.42
CA SER A 93 -4.01 -10.42 4.15
C SER A 93 -5.53 -10.43 4.33
N GLY A 94 -6.23 -9.65 3.51
CA GLY A 94 -7.67 -9.44 3.57
C GLY A 94 -8.14 -8.41 4.62
N GLN A 95 -7.23 -7.75 5.32
CA GLN A 95 -7.56 -6.70 6.30
C GLN A 95 -7.34 -5.30 5.73
N THR A 96 -8.11 -4.35 6.28
CA THR A 96 -7.97 -2.92 6.01
C THR A 96 -7.41 -2.24 7.25
N GLN A 97 -6.36 -1.44 7.06
CA GLN A 97 -5.76 -0.62 8.09
C GLN A 97 -6.09 0.86 7.82
N PRO A 98 -6.92 1.52 8.66
CA PRO A 98 -7.17 2.95 8.53
C PRO A 98 -5.92 3.76 8.87
N LEU A 99 -5.56 4.70 8.01
CA LEU A 99 -4.41 5.59 8.16
C LEU A 99 -4.83 6.98 8.63
N GLY A 100 -5.76 7.62 7.90
CA GLY A 100 -6.30 8.94 8.25
C GLY A 100 -5.27 10.08 8.24
N VAL A 101 -4.20 9.96 7.45
CA VAL A 101 -3.11 10.96 7.39
C VAL A 101 -3.26 11.89 6.20
N THR A 102 -2.84 13.15 6.35
CA THR A 102 -2.83 14.12 5.25
C THR A 102 -1.42 14.59 4.98
N VAL A 103 -1.02 14.57 3.70
CA VAL A 103 0.32 14.94 3.24
C VAL A 103 0.23 16.06 2.19
N PRO A 104 1.20 16.98 2.14
CA PRO A 104 1.29 17.94 1.04
C PRO A 104 1.64 17.21 -0.26
N VAL A 105 1.13 17.72 -1.38
CA VAL A 105 1.49 17.25 -2.72
C VAL A 105 1.94 18.46 -3.53
N ASP A 106 3.23 18.49 -3.87
CA ASP A 106 3.85 19.49 -4.74
C ASP A 106 4.31 18.78 -6.02
N PHE A 107 3.50 18.87 -7.08
CA PHE A 107 3.56 18.05 -8.29
C PHE A 107 3.35 16.55 -8.06
N VAL A 108 4.19 15.92 -7.22
CA VAL A 108 4.15 14.49 -6.89
C VAL A 108 4.55 14.29 -5.43
N GLN A 109 3.81 13.43 -4.72
CA GLN A 109 4.17 12.92 -3.40
C GLN A 109 4.29 11.40 -3.45
N ASN A 110 5.42 10.87 -3.00
CA ASN A 110 5.57 9.42 -2.80
C ASN A 110 4.91 9.01 -1.48
N LEU A 111 4.31 7.83 -1.48
CA LEU A 111 3.88 7.15 -0.26
C LEU A 111 4.45 5.74 -0.30
N SER A 112 5.24 5.37 0.70
CA SER A 112 5.89 4.07 0.79
C SER A 112 5.37 3.33 2.02
N LEU A 113 5.00 2.07 1.81
CA LEU A 113 4.56 1.14 2.84
C LEU A 113 5.74 0.25 3.23
N TRP A 114 5.94 0.06 4.51
CA TRP A 114 7.08 -0.67 5.05
C TRP A 114 6.62 -1.66 6.11
N ASP A 115 7.30 -2.80 6.18
CA ASP A 115 7.24 -3.73 7.30
C ASP A 115 8.47 -3.50 8.18
N HIS A 116 8.25 -3.42 9.49
CA HIS A 116 9.34 -3.18 10.44
C HIS A 116 9.95 -4.50 10.90
N ASP A 117 11.28 -4.58 10.86
CA ASP A 117 12.01 -5.72 11.43
C ASP A 117 12.97 -5.23 12.54
N ASP A 118 12.82 -5.79 13.74
CA ASP A 118 13.68 -5.50 14.91
C ASP A 118 15.12 -6.02 14.74
N VAL A 119 15.34 -7.02 13.89
CA VAL A 119 16.63 -7.72 13.74
C VAL A 119 17.30 -7.49 12.40
N SER A 120 16.59 -6.96 11.41
CA SER A 120 17.11 -6.70 10.08
C SER A 120 16.72 -5.30 9.56
N ALA A 121 16.80 -5.08 8.25
CA ALA A 121 16.40 -3.81 7.67
C ALA A 121 14.90 -3.87 7.36
N ASP A 122 14.20 -2.75 7.53
CA ASP A 122 12.78 -2.67 7.21
C ASP A 122 12.51 -2.98 5.72
N ASP A 123 11.47 -3.77 5.48
CA ASP A 123 11.15 -4.31 4.17
C ASP A 123 10.19 -3.39 3.41
N LEU A 124 10.52 -3.06 2.17
CA LEU A 124 9.67 -2.21 1.34
C LEU A 124 8.50 -3.03 0.79
N LEU A 125 7.32 -2.83 1.36
CA LEU A 125 6.08 -3.49 0.93
C LEU A 125 5.52 -2.93 -0.39
N GLY A 126 5.90 -1.71 -0.75
CA GLY A 126 5.54 -1.10 -2.03
C GLY A 126 5.43 0.42 -1.92
N SER A 127 5.19 1.08 -3.06
CA SER A 127 5.02 2.53 -3.08
C SER A 127 4.04 2.97 -4.14
N ILE A 128 3.35 4.09 -3.88
CA ILE A 128 2.56 4.81 -4.87
C ILE A 128 3.10 6.21 -5.07
N ARG A 129 2.80 6.78 -6.23
CA ARG A 129 2.99 8.21 -6.52
C ARG A 129 1.62 8.86 -6.54
N ILE A 130 1.41 9.87 -5.71
CA ILE A 130 0.22 10.72 -5.71
C ILE A 130 0.57 11.97 -6.51
N GLU A 131 -0.26 12.33 -7.49
CA GLU A 131 0.03 13.47 -8.37
C GLU A 131 -0.92 14.63 -8.10
N GLU A 132 -0.43 15.86 -8.15
CA GLU A 132 -1.28 17.05 -7.96
C GLU A 132 -2.40 17.12 -9.02
N SER A 133 -2.15 16.60 -10.23
CA SER A 133 -3.14 16.56 -11.31
C SER A 133 -4.38 15.73 -10.98
N GLU A 134 -4.34 14.89 -9.95
CA GLU A 134 -5.46 14.07 -9.49
C GLU A 134 -6.47 14.87 -8.64
N ARG A 135 -6.19 16.17 -8.41
CA ARG A 135 -7.09 17.06 -7.66
C ARG A 135 -8.47 17.11 -8.31
N GLY A 136 -9.50 16.84 -7.51
CA GLY A 136 -10.90 16.90 -7.94
C GLY A 136 -11.43 15.63 -8.61
N GLU A 137 -10.63 14.58 -8.76
CA GLU A 137 -11.08 13.27 -9.26
C GLU A 137 -11.94 12.49 -8.24
N GLY A 138 -11.98 12.95 -6.99
CA GLY A 138 -12.63 12.23 -5.88
C GLY A 138 -11.71 11.19 -5.25
N PRO A 139 -12.25 10.19 -4.54
CA PRO A 139 -11.45 9.10 -3.98
C PRO A 139 -10.80 8.25 -5.07
N ILE A 140 -9.52 7.96 -4.89
CA ILE A 140 -8.66 7.17 -5.77
C ILE A 140 -8.12 5.98 -4.98
N ALA A 141 -8.00 4.84 -5.64
CA ALA A 141 -7.25 3.68 -5.14
C ALA A 141 -6.07 3.39 -6.07
N LYS A 142 -4.86 3.25 -5.50
CA LYS A 142 -3.65 2.83 -6.23
C LYS A 142 -3.01 1.60 -5.61
N LEU A 143 -2.39 0.80 -6.46
CA LEU A 143 -1.69 -0.42 -6.05
C LEU A 143 -0.26 -0.07 -5.61
N ALA A 144 0.09 -0.43 -4.38
CA ALA A 144 1.47 -0.56 -3.91
C ALA A 144 1.82 -2.05 -3.89
N SER A 145 2.96 -2.42 -4.45
CA SER A 145 3.40 -3.82 -4.43
C SER A 145 4.91 -3.93 -4.43
N SER A 146 5.42 -5.00 -3.84
CA SER A 146 6.84 -5.36 -3.89
C SER A 146 6.98 -6.79 -4.41
N PRO A 147 7.54 -6.97 -5.62
CA PRO A 147 7.88 -8.31 -6.10
C PRO A 147 8.99 -8.99 -5.29
N VAL A 148 9.77 -8.23 -4.51
CA VAL A 148 10.84 -8.77 -3.66
C VAL A 148 10.24 -9.39 -2.40
N GLU A 149 9.29 -8.70 -1.77
CA GLU A 149 8.61 -9.18 -0.56
C GLU A 149 7.38 -10.05 -0.83
N GLY A 150 6.89 -10.01 -2.08
CA GLY A 150 5.63 -10.64 -2.45
C GLY A 150 4.42 -9.91 -1.90
N SER A 151 4.53 -8.65 -1.49
CA SER A 151 3.44 -7.90 -0.89
C SER A 151 2.59 -7.17 -1.93
N VAL A 152 1.27 -7.07 -1.66
CA VAL A 152 0.31 -6.34 -2.49
C VAL A 152 -0.69 -5.60 -1.61
N TYR A 153 -0.77 -4.30 -1.83
CA TYR A 153 -1.59 -3.36 -1.09
C TYR A 153 -2.37 -2.44 -2.03
N TYR A 154 -3.61 -2.12 -1.66
CA TYR A 154 -4.29 -0.95 -2.18
C TYR A 154 -4.21 0.18 -1.18
N VAL A 155 -3.82 1.37 -1.66
CA VAL A 155 -3.86 2.61 -0.89
C VAL A 155 -5.02 3.45 -1.41
N THR A 156 -5.90 3.91 -0.52
CA THR A 156 -6.97 4.84 -0.88
C THR A 156 -6.67 6.24 -0.39
N TYR A 157 -6.93 7.22 -1.26
CA TYR A 157 -6.68 8.62 -0.95
C TYR A 157 -7.54 9.56 -1.79
N GLN A 158 -7.52 10.85 -1.45
CA GLN A 158 -8.11 11.91 -2.26
C GLN A 158 -7.20 13.13 -2.26
N VAL A 159 -7.01 13.73 -3.44
CA VAL A 159 -6.27 14.99 -3.59
C VAL A 159 -7.23 16.18 -3.58
N ASN A 160 -6.94 17.16 -2.72
CA ASN A 160 -7.69 18.40 -2.50
C ASN A 160 -6.91 19.65 -2.92
#